data_AF-A0A8T7FF74-F1
#
_entry.id   AF-A0A8T7FF74-F1
#
_cell.length_a   1.000
_cell.length_b   1.000
_cell.length_c   1.000
_cell.angle_alpha   90.00
_cell.angle_beta   90.00
_cell.angle_gamma   90.00
#
_symmetry.space_group_name_H-M   'P 1'
#
loop_
_entity.id
_entity.type
_entity.pdbx_description
1 polymer ?
#
loop_
_entity_poly.entity_id
_entity_poly.type
_entity_poly.pdbx_seq_one_letter_code
_entity_poly.pdbx_strand_id
1 'polypeptide(L)'
;MEWEIQGLKEAAGGTILRFHLPAGVTPVDTGAGKWDKEARTLEVEIAELKGSLGFNVGKKAASPLVITAELLLEGKPLAKAEISLLDPDETLVTSKGGKVEGMNGKIFVNFPAGILAENVKVRIGDPSIRSLPVESLSGSPFEITATSEKTLTEVSKFSQPVEIQVKYDETELSGDEEDLRLFWYDPADMQWKLPLSQYVDTENNVLYATTDHFTVFDTYNSGWQSAETPTLELFQHAGYTGAASFSMPIKVPPGPGGFQPSLSLSYNSQIVDTATTDTQASWVGMGWSLDAAAYIERNGFGTKITDDDTYSLTLQGMGGTLWLGADGRYHLENENFAKITYNAATDAWKV
;
A
#
# COMPACT_ATOMS: atom_id res chain seq x y z
N MET A 1 26.96 19.47 20.93
CA MET A 1 26.48 18.50 21.94
C MET A 1 26.88 19.04 23.31
N GLU A 2 25.93 19.11 24.25
CA GLU A 2 26.21 19.44 25.65
C GLU A 2 26.29 18.14 26.46
N TRP A 3 27.11 18.12 27.50
CA TRP A 3 27.23 17.00 28.41
C TRP A 3 27.24 17.48 29.86
N GLU A 4 26.69 16.64 30.74
CA GLU A 4 26.64 16.85 32.19
C GLU A 4 26.87 15.51 32.88
N ILE A 5 27.70 15.49 33.92
CA ILE A 5 27.94 14.33 34.78
C ILE A 5 27.18 14.54 36.08
N GLN A 6 26.14 13.73 36.28
CA GLN A 6 25.32 13.77 37.48
C GLN A 6 25.83 12.77 38.53
N GLY A 7 25.69 13.11 39.81
CA GLY A 7 26.05 12.23 40.93
C GLY A 7 27.48 12.41 41.47
N LEU A 8 28.32 13.22 40.82
CA LEU A 8 29.61 13.68 41.35
C LEU A 8 29.50 15.13 41.86
N LYS A 9 30.28 15.48 42.91
CA LYS A 9 30.33 16.85 43.44
C LYS A 9 31.37 17.72 42.73
N GLU A 10 32.47 17.11 42.30
CA GLU A 10 33.57 17.76 41.59
C GLU A 10 34.29 16.72 40.71
N ALA A 11 34.98 17.18 39.66
CA ALA A 11 35.80 16.31 38.82
C ALA A 11 37.13 16.03 39.54
N ALA A 12 37.40 14.75 39.83
CA ALA A 12 38.69 14.35 40.39
C ALA A 12 39.80 14.47 39.32
N GLY A 13 41.03 14.80 39.73
CA GLY A 13 42.17 14.83 38.81
C GLY A 13 42.37 13.47 38.11
N GLY A 14 42.64 13.48 36.81
CA GLY A 14 42.75 12.26 36.00
C GLY A 14 41.41 11.64 35.59
N THR A 15 40.30 12.39 35.72
CA THR A 15 39.01 12.00 35.14
C THR A 15 39.01 12.31 33.64
N ILE A 16 38.74 11.29 32.83
CA ILE A 16 38.72 11.38 31.36
C ILE A 16 37.31 11.06 30.88
N LEU A 17 36.79 11.90 30.00
CA LEU A 17 35.59 11.61 29.23
C LEU A 17 36.01 11.16 27.82
N ARG A 18 35.77 9.89 27.51
CA ARG A 18 36.08 9.28 26.21
C ARG A 18 34.82 9.20 25.35
N PHE A 19 34.86 9.81 24.18
CA PHE A 19 33.79 9.72 23.19
C PHE A 19 34.18 8.77 22.08
N HIS A 20 33.31 7.80 21.77
CA HIS A 20 33.39 6.96 20.59
C HIS A 20 32.48 7.54 19.50
N LEU A 21 33.07 7.85 18.34
CA LEU A 21 32.35 8.47 17.23
C LEU A 21 32.12 7.47 16.10
N PRO A 22 30.96 7.53 15.42
CA PRO A 22 30.66 6.67 14.28
C PRO A 22 31.45 7.11 13.04
N ALA A 23 31.43 6.28 11.98
CA ALA A 23 32.08 6.63 10.73
C ALA A 23 31.47 7.91 10.12
N GLY A 24 32.31 8.80 9.60
CA GLY A 24 31.87 10.07 9.00
C GLY A 24 31.66 11.22 10.00
N VAL A 25 31.82 11.00 11.31
CA VAL A 25 31.76 12.05 12.33
C VAL A 25 33.16 12.37 12.85
N THR A 26 33.50 13.65 12.93
CA THR A 26 34.80 14.13 13.43
C THR A 26 34.62 15.25 14.45
N PRO A 27 35.43 15.33 15.51
CA PRO A 27 35.32 16.41 16.47
C PRO A 27 35.77 17.76 15.88
N VAL A 28 35.09 18.82 16.29
CA VAL A 28 35.41 20.22 15.95
C VAL A 28 35.98 20.87 17.19
N ASP A 29 37.10 21.57 17.03
CA ASP A 29 37.73 22.35 18.09
C ASP A 29 38.02 21.48 19.33
N THR A 30 38.92 20.50 19.16
CA THR A 30 39.21 19.48 20.18
C THR A 30 39.74 20.03 21.50
N GLY A 31 40.07 21.33 21.58
CA GLY A 31 40.62 21.95 22.78
C GLY A 31 41.84 21.19 23.30
N ALA A 32 41.80 20.79 24.58
CA ALA A 32 42.80 19.95 25.23
C ALA A 32 42.61 18.42 25.01
N GLY A 33 41.62 18.02 24.22
CA GLY A 33 41.29 16.62 23.94
C GLY A 33 42.22 15.96 22.92
N LYS A 34 42.47 14.66 23.10
CA LYS A 34 43.28 13.83 22.20
C LYS A 34 42.37 13.02 21.29
N TRP A 35 42.45 13.29 19.99
CA TRP A 35 41.69 12.56 18.96
C TRP A 35 42.53 11.45 18.34
N ASP A 36 42.04 10.21 18.44
CA ASP A 36 42.56 9.05 17.71
C ASP A 36 41.66 8.78 16.50
N LYS A 37 42.21 8.98 15.31
CA LYS A 37 41.48 8.84 14.05
C LYS A 37 41.21 7.37 13.68
N GLU A 38 42.10 6.44 14.06
CA GLU A 38 41.94 5.02 13.73
C GLU A 38 40.94 4.36 14.67
N ALA A 39 41.06 4.62 15.97
CA ALA A 39 40.12 4.14 16.98
C ALA A 39 38.77 4.90 16.96
N ARG A 40 38.73 6.08 16.33
CA ARG A 40 37.60 7.02 16.33
C ARG A 40 37.18 7.43 17.74
N THR A 41 38.18 7.70 18.58
CA THR A 41 37.97 8.05 19.99
C THR A 41 38.55 9.42 20.31
N LEU A 42 37.74 10.27 20.95
CA LEU A 42 38.19 11.55 21.52
C LEU A 42 38.27 11.41 23.04
N GLU A 43 39.45 11.59 23.62
CA GLU A 43 39.63 11.63 25.07
C GLU A 43 39.80 13.08 25.54
N VAL A 44 38.96 13.50 26.49
CA VAL A 44 39.01 14.83 27.08
C VAL A 44 39.23 14.69 28.58
N GLU A 45 40.32 15.25 29.10
CA GLU A 45 40.47 15.40 30.55
C GLU A 45 39.58 16.53 31.04
N ILE A 46 38.71 16.23 32.00
CA ILE A 46 37.67 17.16 32.45
C ILE A 46 38.03 17.78 33.81
N ALA A 47 37.91 19.10 33.90
CA ALA A 47 38.02 19.85 35.15
C ALA A 47 36.65 20.27 35.70
N GLU A 48 35.63 20.34 34.83
CA GLU A 48 34.26 20.67 35.16
C GLU A 48 33.34 19.47 34.88
N LEU A 49 32.22 19.39 35.59
CA LEU A 49 31.23 18.31 35.40
C LEU A 49 30.26 18.57 34.25
N LYS A 50 30.40 19.69 33.55
CA LYS A 50 29.57 20.07 32.40
C LYS A 50 30.42 20.71 31.31
N GLY A 51 29.99 20.60 30.07
CA GLY A 51 30.67 21.23 28.96
C GLY A 51 29.95 21.02 27.63
N SER A 52 30.60 21.48 26.56
CA SER A 52 30.09 21.33 25.20
C SER A 52 31.19 20.88 24.25
N LEU A 53 30.80 20.11 23.23
CA LEU A 53 31.65 19.61 22.16
C LEU A 53 30.96 19.82 20.82
N GLY A 54 31.74 20.26 19.83
CA GLY A 54 31.32 20.35 18.44
C GLY A 54 31.73 19.09 17.67
N PHE A 55 30.90 18.66 16.74
CA PHE A 55 31.22 17.60 15.78
C PHE A 55 30.86 18.06 14.37
N ASN A 56 31.68 17.67 13.40
CA ASN A 56 31.43 17.82 11.99
C ASN A 56 30.95 16.47 11.45
N VAL A 57 29.81 16.48 10.77
CA VAL A 57 29.19 15.29 10.18
C VAL A 57 29.41 15.35 8.67
N GLY A 58 30.11 14.35 8.14
CA GLY A 58 30.33 14.21 6.70
C GLY A 58 29.06 13.80 5.97
N LYS A 59 28.91 14.26 4.72
CA LYS A 59 27.75 14.00 3.83
C LYS A 59 27.44 12.52 3.55
N LYS A 60 28.31 11.59 3.94
CA LYS A 60 28.15 10.14 3.74
C LYS A 60 28.05 9.38 5.07
N ALA A 61 27.88 10.09 6.19
CA ALA A 61 27.73 9.47 7.48
C ALA A 61 26.36 8.77 7.54
N ALA A 62 26.33 7.48 7.83
CA ALA A 62 25.11 6.70 7.84
C ALA A 62 24.39 6.82 9.20
N SER A 63 23.11 7.14 9.16
CA SER A 63 22.23 7.12 10.34
C SER A 63 21.91 5.67 10.78
N PRO A 64 21.64 5.45 12.08
CA PRO A 64 21.74 6.40 13.18
C PRO A 64 23.19 6.69 13.56
N LEU A 65 23.52 7.97 13.80
CA LEU A 65 24.81 8.37 14.32
C LEU A 65 24.82 8.18 15.84
N VAL A 66 25.35 7.05 16.27
CA VAL A 66 25.49 6.71 17.68
C VAL A 66 26.80 7.26 18.23
N ILE A 67 26.71 8.21 19.17
CA ILE A 67 27.85 8.73 19.92
C ILE A 67 27.77 8.17 21.34
N THR A 68 28.83 7.49 21.74
CA THR A 68 28.94 6.90 23.08
C THR A 68 29.95 7.70 23.90
N ALA A 69 29.59 8.08 25.12
CA ALA A 69 30.50 8.71 26.08
C ALA A 69 30.77 7.75 27.25
N GLU A 70 32.03 7.53 27.56
CA GLU A 70 32.50 6.74 28.70
C GLU A 70 33.27 7.65 29.67
N LEU A 71 32.87 7.66 30.93
CA LEU A 71 33.56 8.35 32.00
C LEU A 71 34.58 7.40 32.62
N LEU A 72 35.85 7.80 32.65
CA LEU A 72 36.96 7.01 33.17
C LEU A 72 37.64 7.77 34.31
N LEU A 73 38.02 7.05 35.37
CA LEU A 73 38.90 7.56 36.42
C LEU A 73 40.10 6.64 36.53
N GLU A 74 41.32 7.17 36.36
CA GLU A 74 42.57 6.39 36.34
C GLU A 74 42.50 5.19 35.37
N GLY A 75 41.82 5.37 34.23
CA GLY A 75 41.65 4.33 33.21
C GLY A 75 40.56 3.29 33.49
N LYS A 76 39.82 3.39 34.60
CA LYS A 76 38.69 2.49 34.91
C LYS A 76 37.35 3.15 34.54
N PRO A 77 36.45 2.45 33.82
CA PRO A 77 35.15 3.00 33.47
C PRO A 77 34.27 3.13 34.72
N LEU A 78 33.70 4.31 34.93
CA LEU A 78 32.78 4.64 36.01
C LEU A 78 31.32 4.75 35.54
N ALA A 79 31.11 5.28 34.33
CA ALA A 79 29.79 5.46 33.76
C ALA A 79 29.85 5.45 32.23
N LYS A 80 28.72 5.17 31.61
CA LYS A 80 28.54 5.18 30.16
C LYS A 80 27.21 5.81 29.82
N ALA A 81 27.21 6.65 28.78
CA ALA A 81 26.02 7.24 28.20
C ALA A 81 26.10 7.11 26.68
N GLU A 82 24.95 7.09 26.04
CA GLU A 82 24.84 7.00 24.59
C GLU A 82 23.78 7.97 24.10
N ILE A 83 24.07 8.65 23.00
CA ILE A 83 23.11 9.43 22.25
C ILE A 83 23.07 8.92 20.82
N SER A 84 21.87 8.62 20.35
CA SER A 84 21.61 8.30 18.96
C SER A 84 21.04 9.53 18.28
N LEU A 85 21.84 10.13 17.41
CA LEU A 85 21.38 11.18 16.50
C LEU A 85 20.79 10.46 15.29
N LEU A 86 19.46 10.43 15.22
CA LEU A 86 18.74 9.68 14.18
C LEU A 86 18.85 10.35 12.81
N ASP A 87 19.05 11.66 12.73
CA ASP A 87 19.19 12.35 11.44
C ASP A 87 20.02 13.64 11.54
N PRO A 88 21.23 13.71 10.97
CA PRO A 88 21.94 14.97 10.74
C PRO A 88 21.42 15.75 9.53
N ASP A 89 20.45 15.22 8.77
CA ASP A 89 20.08 15.70 7.43
C ASP A 89 18.87 16.65 7.40
N GLU A 90 18.74 17.52 8.41
CA GLU A 90 17.80 18.64 8.31
C GLU A 90 18.35 19.71 7.36
N THR A 91 17.69 19.89 6.22
CA THR A 91 18.02 20.93 5.25
C THR A 91 17.13 22.15 5.47
N LEU A 92 17.74 23.32 5.63
CA LEU A 92 17.00 24.59 5.72
C LEU A 92 16.52 25.02 4.33
N VAL A 93 15.20 25.18 4.17
CA VAL A 93 14.55 25.70 2.97
C VAL A 93 13.93 27.06 3.30
N THR A 94 14.19 28.04 2.44
CA THR A 94 13.69 29.42 2.61
C THR A 94 12.54 29.71 1.65
N SER A 95 11.95 30.91 1.73
CA SER A 95 10.91 31.37 0.80
C SER A 95 11.34 31.40 -0.67
N LYS A 96 12.64 31.32 -0.97
CA LYS A 96 13.16 31.19 -2.33
C LYS A 96 12.95 29.78 -2.93
N GLY A 97 12.45 28.83 -2.14
CA GLY A 97 12.37 27.43 -2.53
C GLY A 97 13.74 26.76 -2.49
N GLY A 98 13.85 25.61 -3.17
CA GLY A 98 15.10 24.86 -3.26
C GLY A 98 14.89 23.36 -3.38
N LYS A 99 15.99 22.66 -3.64
CA LYS A 99 16.03 21.19 -3.70
C LYS A 99 16.62 20.66 -2.40
N VAL A 100 15.88 19.78 -1.73
CA VAL A 100 16.32 19.01 -0.56
C VAL A 100 16.67 17.60 -1.03
N GLU A 101 17.71 17.03 -0.45
CA GLU A 101 18.20 15.67 -0.72
C GLU A 101 18.20 14.88 0.59
N GLY A 102 17.83 13.61 0.54
CA GLY A 102 17.97 12.68 1.66
C GLY A 102 18.06 11.23 1.20
N MET A 103 18.16 10.32 2.16
CA MET A 103 18.33 8.88 1.91
C MET A 103 19.53 8.59 0.98
N ASN A 104 20.69 9.19 1.26
CA ASN A 104 21.91 9.07 0.45
C ASN A 104 21.73 9.45 -1.05
N GLY A 105 20.90 10.45 -1.33
CA GLY A 105 20.65 10.91 -2.70
C GLY A 105 19.64 10.06 -3.46
N LYS A 106 18.90 9.18 -2.76
CA LYS A 106 17.77 8.42 -3.32
C LYS A 106 16.52 9.28 -3.43
N ILE A 107 16.28 10.17 -2.46
CA ILE A 107 15.07 10.98 -2.41
C ILE A 107 15.41 12.46 -2.53
N PHE A 108 14.65 13.17 -3.36
CA PHE A 108 14.72 14.62 -3.45
C PHE A 108 13.34 15.25 -3.33
N VAL A 109 13.30 16.44 -2.74
CA VAL A 109 12.08 17.25 -2.66
C VAL A 109 12.37 18.62 -3.25
N ASN A 110 11.57 19.04 -4.23
CA ASN A 110 11.75 20.32 -4.92
C ASN A 110 10.66 21.29 -4.52
N PHE A 111 11.04 22.33 -3.75
CA PHE A 111 10.15 23.38 -3.28
C PHE A 111 10.09 24.53 -4.28
N PRO A 112 8.92 24.83 -4.85
CA PRO A 112 8.73 26.03 -5.66
C PRO A 112 9.00 27.32 -4.86
N ALA A 113 9.49 28.35 -5.54
CA ALA A 113 9.68 29.66 -4.92
C ALA A 113 8.32 30.24 -4.46
N GLY A 114 8.27 30.79 -3.25
CA GLY A 114 7.08 31.43 -2.68
C GLY A 114 6.07 30.50 -2.02
N ILE A 115 6.31 29.19 -1.97
CA ILE A 115 5.41 28.23 -1.32
C ILE A 115 5.48 28.30 0.22
N LEU A 116 6.64 28.68 0.75
CA LEU A 116 6.90 28.76 2.18
C LEU A 116 6.79 30.21 2.67
N ALA A 117 5.97 30.43 3.70
CA ALA A 117 5.82 31.73 4.35
C ALA A 117 7.01 32.09 5.26
N GLU A 118 7.72 31.08 5.75
CA GLU A 118 8.91 31.21 6.60
C GLU A 118 9.92 30.10 6.29
N ASN A 119 11.08 30.17 6.93
CA ASN A 119 12.07 29.12 6.78
C ASN A 119 11.61 27.84 7.48
N VAL A 120 11.80 26.71 6.81
CA VAL A 120 11.49 25.39 7.35
C VAL A 120 12.72 24.50 7.28
N LYS A 121 12.91 23.67 8.30
CA LYS A 121 13.89 22.59 8.29
C LYS A 121 13.21 21.33 7.81
N VAL A 122 13.70 20.77 6.71
CA VAL A 122 13.15 19.58 6.08
C VAL A 122 14.06 18.41 6.36
N ARG A 123 13.49 17.31 6.83
CA ARG A 123 14.17 16.03 7.05
C ARG A 123 13.58 15.00 6.12
N ILE A 124 14.44 14.16 5.55
CA ILE A 124 14.07 13.02 4.72
C ILE A 124 14.89 11.83 5.21
N GLY A 125 14.24 10.83 5.80
CA GLY A 125 14.93 9.70 6.42
C GLY A 125 13.99 8.56 6.77
N ASP A 126 14.44 7.65 7.63
CA ASP A 126 13.59 6.57 8.12
C ASP A 126 12.39 7.12 8.92
N PRO A 127 11.23 6.43 8.90
CA PRO A 127 10.09 6.83 9.69
C PRO A 127 10.39 6.81 11.19
N SER A 128 9.95 7.85 11.88
CA SER A 128 10.03 7.91 13.32
C SER A 128 9.16 6.81 13.94
N ILE A 129 9.51 6.38 15.16
CA ILE A 129 8.73 5.36 15.91
C ILE A 129 7.24 5.74 16.04
N ARG A 130 6.91 7.03 16.02
CA ARG A 130 5.54 7.53 16.15
C ARG A 130 4.75 7.51 14.85
N SER A 131 5.43 7.50 13.71
CA SER A 131 4.85 7.55 12.37
C SER A 131 5.03 6.24 11.61
N LEU A 132 5.56 5.19 12.25
CA LEU A 132 5.69 3.88 11.66
C LEU A 132 4.33 3.38 11.09
N PRO A 133 4.27 3.06 9.80
CA PRO A 133 3.08 2.46 9.21
C PRO A 133 2.87 1.06 9.78
N VAL A 134 1.61 0.61 9.84
CA VAL A 134 1.26 -0.74 10.31
C VAL A 134 1.91 -1.81 9.42
N GLU A 135 1.98 -1.54 8.12
CA GLU A 135 2.61 -2.38 7.12
C GLU A 135 3.35 -1.50 6.11
N SER A 136 4.52 -1.94 5.65
CA SER A 136 5.27 -1.30 4.56
C SER A 136 5.06 -2.09 3.27
N LEU A 137 4.90 -1.38 2.16
CA LEU A 137 4.68 -1.98 0.85
C LEU A 137 5.97 -2.57 0.28
N SER A 138 7.10 -1.86 0.39
CA SER A 138 8.41 -2.34 -0.10
C SER A 138 9.28 -2.98 0.98
N GLY A 139 8.95 -2.76 2.25
CA GLY A 139 9.84 -3.01 3.39
C GLY A 139 10.87 -1.89 3.64
N SER A 140 10.84 -0.79 2.89
CA SER A 140 11.74 0.36 3.04
C SER A 140 10.99 1.70 2.89
N PRO A 141 10.04 2.01 3.81
CA PRO A 141 9.34 3.28 3.78
C PRO A 141 10.29 4.41 4.20
N PHE A 142 9.99 5.64 3.78
CA PHE A 142 10.73 6.83 4.18
C PHE A 142 9.77 7.94 4.61
N GLU A 143 10.21 8.78 5.52
CA GLU A 143 9.41 9.88 6.04
C GLU A 143 10.01 11.21 5.63
N ILE A 144 9.13 12.12 5.20
CA ILE A 144 9.48 13.52 5.01
C ILE A 144 8.80 14.31 6.11
N THR A 145 9.54 15.16 6.82
CA THR A 145 8.98 16.09 7.80
C THR A 145 9.52 17.49 7.55
N ALA A 146 8.67 18.50 7.73
CA ALA A 146 9.11 19.90 7.72
C ALA A 146 8.73 20.57 9.04
N THR A 147 9.67 21.30 9.63
CA THR A 147 9.51 21.99 10.91
C THR A 147 9.82 23.47 10.74
N SER A 148 8.93 24.34 11.21
CA SER A 148 9.18 25.78 11.22
C SER A 148 10.41 26.12 12.04
N GLU A 149 11.32 26.94 11.48
CA GLU A 149 12.50 27.40 12.19
C GLU A 149 12.14 28.29 13.39
N LYS A 150 11.03 29.04 13.30
CA LYS A 150 10.66 30.05 14.29
C LYS A 150 9.78 29.48 15.40
N THR A 151 8.75 28.71 15.04
CA THR A 151 7.77 28.19 16.00
C THR A 151 8.11 26.79 16.50
N LEU A 152 9.03 26.09 15.82
CA LEU A 152 9.36 24.68 16.08
C LEU A 152 8.14 23.74 15.97
N THR A 153 7.13 24.16 15.20
CA THR A 153 5.95 23.36 14.92
C THR A 153 6.07 22.70 13.55
N GLU A 154 5.45 21.54 13.40
CA GLU A 154 5.39 20.82 12.14
C GLU A 154 4.59 21.61 11.08
N VAL A 155 5.11 21.60 9.85
CA VAL A 155 4.49 22.17 8.66
C VAL A 155 4.21 21.02 7.71
N SER A 156 3.06 20.39 7.88
CA SER A 156 2.71 19.17 7.14
C SER A 156 1.85 19.41 5.91
N LYS A 157 1.30 20.61 5.68
CA LYS A 157 0.46 20.93 4.51
C LYS A 157 0.92 22.19 3.79
N PHE A 158 0.79 22.18 2.46
CA PHE A 158 1.20 23.24 1.56
C PHE A 158 0.03 23.75 0.73
N SER A 159 0.07 25.04 0.36
CA SER A 159 -0.97 25.67 -0.46
C SER A 159 -0.88 25.32 -1.94
N GLN A 160 0.25 24.76 -2.37
CA GLN A 160 0.53 24.29 -3.72
C GLN A 160 1.24 22.93 -3.64
N PRO A 161 1.16 22.08 -4.68
CA PRO A 161 1.89 20.83 -4.70
C PRO A 161 3.41 21.03 -4.71
N VAL A 162 4.12 20.16 -4.01
CA VAL A 162 5.58 20.01 -3.98
C VAL A 162 5.94 18.72 -4.73
N GLU A 163 7.03 18.75 -5.49
CA GLU A 163 7.51 17.57 -6.23
C GLU A 163 8.48 16.74 -5.37
N ILE A 164 8.28 15.43 -5.37
CA ILE A 164 9.17 14.41 -4.82
C ILE A 164 9.76 13.63 -5.99
N GLN A 165 11.07 13.42 -5.96
CA GLN A 165 11.81 12.58 -6.91
C GLN A 165 12.39 11.40 -6.14
N VAL A 166 12.09 10.19 -6.59
CA VAL A 166 12.59 8.94 -6.02
C VAL A 166 13.44 8.26 -7.07
N LYS A 167 14.75 8.24 -6.86
CA LYS A 167 15.65 7.41 -7.66
C LYS A 167 15.50 5.96 -7.26
N TYR A 168 15.45 5.08 -8.24
CA TYR A 168 15.37 3.64 -8.00
C TYR A 168 16.48 2.90 -8.76
N ASP A 169 16.74 1.68 -8.31
CA ASP A 169 17.59 0.72 -9.01
C ASP A 169 16.66 -0.36 -9.58
N GLU A 170 16.67 -0.54 -10.91
CA GLU A 170 15.86 -1.55 -11.58
C GLU A 170 16.10 -2.96 -11.03
N THR A 171 17.31 -3.26 -10.55
CA THR A 171 17.65 -4.58 -9.99
C THR A 171 17.01 -4.84 -8.63
N GLU A 172 16.55 -3.79 -7.95
CA GLU A 172 15.81 -3.87 -6.68
C GLU A 172 14.29 -3.97 -6.90
N LEU A 173 13.80 -3.76 -8.13
CA LEU A 173 12.36 -3.76 -8.40
C LEU A 173 11.80 -5.18 -8.57
N SER A 174 10.66 -5.42 -7.93
CA SER A 174 9.81 -6.58 -8.19
C SER A 174 8.71 -6.22 -9.21
N GLY A 175 8.99 -6.37 -10.50
CA GLY A 175 8.05 -6.11 -11.60
C GLY A 175 8.52 -5.04 -12.58
N ASP A 176 7.60 -4.63 -13.48
CA ASP A 176 7.90 -3.65 -14.53
C ASP A 176 7.99 -2.23 -13.95
N GLU A 177 9.06 -1.51 -14.27
CA GLU A 177 9.28 -0.15 -13.75
C GLU A 177 8.17 0.84 -14.14
N GLU A 178 7.47 0.61 -15.25
CA GLU A 178 6.30 1.41 -15.68
C GLU A 178 5.15 1.36 -14.66
N ASP A 179 5.11 0.34 -13.82
CA ASP A 179 4.11 0.13 -12.77
C ASP A 179 4.58 0.59 -11.39
N LEU A 180 5.78 1.16 -11.29
CA LEU A 180 6.26 1.75 -10.05
C LEU A 180 5.41 2.97 -9.67
N ARG A 181 4.95 2.99 -8.43
CA ARG A 181 4.16 4.09 -7.85
C ARG A 181 4.74 4.51 -6.51
N LEU A 182 4.54 5.79 -6.18
CA LEU A 182 4.74 6.31 -4.84
C LEU A 182 3.40 6.30 -4.12
N PHE A 183 3.39 5.86 -2.87
CA PHE A 183 2.25 5.91 -1.97
C PHE A 183 2.60 6.77 -0.76
N TRP A 184 1.59 7.40 -0.19
CA TRP A 184 1.68 8.10 1.08
C TRP A 184 0.78 7.41 2.11
N TYR A 185 1.21 7.38 3.36
CA TYR A 185 0.48 6.72 4.43
C TYR A 185 -0.47 7.69 5.12
N ASP A 186 -1.75 7.32 5.21
CA ASP A 186 -2.75 8.04 5.99
C ASP A 186 -2.89 7.40 7.38
N PRO A 187 -2.40 8.05 8.45
CA PRO A 187 -2.51 7.48 9.79
C PRO A 187 -3.95 7.49 10.34
N ALA A 188 -4.87 8.27 9.76
CA ALA A 188 -6.26 8.30 10.21
C ALA A 188 -7.03 7.06 9.73
N ASP A 189 -6.79 6.66 8.48
CA ASP A 189 -7.43 5.51 7.85
C ASP A 189 -6.57 4.23 7.94
N MET A 190 -5.31 4.36 8.36
CA MET A 190 -4.29 3.29 8.38
C MET A 190 -4.09 2.65 7.00
N GLN A 191 -4.11 3.46 5.95
CA GLN A 191 -4.05 3.00 4.55
C GLN A 191 -3.01 3.77 3.74
N TRP A 192 -2.43 3.08 2.77
CA TRP A 192 -1.58 3.67 1.73
C TRP A 192 -2.44 4.26 0.62
N LYS A 193 -2.15 5.50 0.22
CA LYS A 193 -2.91 6.26 -0.77
C LYS A 193 -2.00 6.82 -1.87
N LEU A 194 -2.56 7.09 -3.03
CA LEU A 194 -1.82 7.62 -4.17
C LEU A 194 -1.66 9.15 -4.09
N PRO A 195 -0.51 9.71 -4.52
CA PRO A 195 -0.27 11.14 -4.65
C PRO A 195 -1.13 11.77 -5.75
N LEU A 196 -1.17 13.11 -5.79
CA LEU A 196 -2.01 13.89 -6.72
C LEU A 196 -1.67 13.61 -8.19
N SER A 197 -0.38 13.48 -8.49
CA SER A 197 0.11 13.11 -9.81
C SER A 197 1.46 12.44 -9.67
N GLN A 198 1.79 11.54 -10.59
CA GLN A 198 3.07 10.86 -10.63
C GLN A 198 3.35 10.30 -12.03
N TYR A 199 4.63 10.12 -12.36
CA TYR A 199 5.08 9.43 -13.56
C TYR A 199 6.49 8.85 -13.34
N VAL A 200 6.84 7.82 -14.10
CA VAL A 200 8.15 7.19 -14.07
C VAL A 200 8.93 7.60 -15.32
N ASP A 201 10.15 8.07 -15.11
CA ASP A 201 11.15 8.26 -16.16
C ASP A 201 12.08 7.03 -16.14
N THR A 202 11.79 6.11 -17.05
CA THR A 202 12.49 4.82 -17.23
C THR A 202 13.85 4.99 -17.91
N GLU A 203 14.16 6.14 -18.52
CA GLU A 203 15.48 6.39 -19.09
C GLU A 203 16.49 6.80 -18.02
N ASN A 204 16.01 7.52 -16.99
CA ASN A 204 16.84 8.07 -15.92
C ASN A 204 16.67 7.38 -14.57
N ASN A 205 15.79 6.37 -14.48
CA ASN A 205 15.43 5.63 -13.28
C ASN A 205 14.96 6.52 -12.14
N VAL A 206 13.99 7.40 -12.45
CA VAL A 206 13.41 8.35 -11.49
C VAL A 206 11.89 8.31 -11.53
N LEU A 207 11.28 8.08 -10.36
CA LEU A 207 9.86 8.27 -10.13
C LEU A 207 9.61 9.70 -9.65
N TYR A 208 8.77 10.44 -10.37
CA TYR A 208 8.32 11.77 -10.01
C TYR A 208 6.91 11.71 -9.44
N ALA A 209 6.66 12.40 -8.33
CA ALA A 209 5.35 12.49 -7.72
C ALA A 209 5.10 13.87 -7.12
N THR A 210 3.85 14.32 -7.07
CA THR A 210 3.47 15.59 -6.44
C THR A 210 2.57 15.37 -5.22
N THR A 211 2.86 16.05 -4.12
CA THR A 211 2.06 16.02 -2.89
C THR A 211 1.79 17.43 -2.36
N ASP A 212 0.68 17.64 -1.67
CA ASP A 212 0.37 18.86 -0.92
C ASP A 212 0.65 18.72 0.58
N HIS A 213 1.16 17.58 1.01
CA HIS A 213 1.46 17.30 2.42
C HIS A 213 2.64 16.36 2.59
N PHE A 214 3.23 16.38 3.77
CA PHE A 214 4.29 15.46 4.17
C PHE A 214 3.79 14.45 5.20
N THR A 215 4.25 13.22 5.04
CA THR A 215 3.93 12.04 5.85
C THR A 215 5.01 10.98 5.56
N VAL A 216 4.73 9.72 5.92
CA VAL A 216 5.49 8.55 5.46
C VAL A 216 5.07 8.18 4.04
N PHE A 217 6.07 7.92 3.21
CA PHE A 217 5.94 7.48 1.83
C PHE A 217 6.59 6.12 1.64
N ASP A 218 6.11 5.37 0.65
CA ASP A 218 6.68 4.09 0.26
C ASP A 218 6.44 3.86 -1.23
N THR A 219 7.34 3.12 -1.87
CA THR A 219 7.22 2.79 -3.30
C THR A 219 6.73 1.36 -3.46
N TYR A 220 5.85 1.12 -4.41
CA TYR A 220 5.44 -0.25 -4.72
C TYR A 220 5.12 -0.39 -6.19
N ASN A 221 5.38 -1.57 -6.73
CA ASN A 221 4.97 -1.92 -8.08
C ASN A 221 3.48 -2.30 -8.03
N SER A 222 2.61 -1.40 -8.47
CA SER A 222 1.19 -1.68 -8.58
C SER A 222 0.74 -1.53 -10.02
N GLY A 223 0.75 -2.64 -10.76
CA GLY A 223 0.05 -2.71 -12.03
C GLY A 223 -1.43 -2.40 -11.84
N TRP A 224 -2.06 -1.76 -12.84
CA TRP A 224 -3.50 -1.46 -12.82
C TRP A 224 -4.40 -2.69 -12.59
N GLN A 225 -3.86 -3.91 -12.63
CA GLN A 225 -4.55 -5.16 -12.29
C GLN A 225 -4.60 -5.49 -10.79
N SER A 226 -3.85 -4.78 -9.93
CA SER A 226 -4.04 -4.83 -8.47
C SER A 226 -5.17 -3.92 -7.99
N ALA A 227 -6.00 -3.41 -8.91
CA ALA A 227 -7.29 -2.85 -8.58
C ALA A 227 -8.15 -3.97 -7.97
N GLU A 228 -8.14 -4.05 -6.65
CA GLU A 228 -9.24 -4.50 -5.81
C GLU A 228 -9.98 -5.69 -6.43
N THR A 229 -9.46 -6.91 -6.26
CA THR A 229 -10.38 -8.06 -6.31
C THR A 229 -11.49 -7.72 -5.33
N PRO A 230 -12.76 -7.64 -5.74
CA PRO A 230 -13.83 -7.23 -4.85
C PRO A 230 -13.78 -8.11 -3.61
N THR A 231 -13.40 -7.53 -2.48
CA THR A 231 -13.40 -8.25 -1.21
C THR A 231 -14.86 -8.52 -0.85
N LEU A 232 -15.20 -9.80 -0.75
CA LEU A 232 -16.54 -10.27 -0.44
C LEU A 232 -16.87 -9.95 1.02
N GLU A 233 -17.56 -8.84 1.27
CA GLU A 233 -17.82 -8.37 2.64
C GLU A 233 -18.75 -9.26 3.48
N LEU A 234 -19.45 -10.26 2.91
CA LEU A 234 -20.45 -11.05 3.66
C LEU A 234 -20.59 -12.48 3.13
N PHE A 235 -19.81 -13.45 3.64
CA PHE A 235 -20.14 -14.86 3.45
C PHE A 235 -21.23 -15.30 4.44
N GLN A 236 -22.24 -16.02 3.97
CA GLN A 236 -23.19 -16.73 4.84
C GLN A 236 -22.93 -18.24 4.76
N HIS A 237 -23.05 -18.94 5.89
CA HIS A 237 -23.03 -20.40 5.92
C HIS A 237 -24.38 -20.93 5.42
N ALA A 238 -24.37 -21.73 4.35
CA ALA A 238 -25.58 -22.39 3.89
C ALA A 238 -25.98 -23.49 4.90
N GLY A 239 -27.01 -23.25 5.71
CA GLY A 239 -27.79 -24.27 6.41
C GLY A 239 -27.02 -25.45 7.02
N TYR A 240 -26.06 -25.18 7.90
CA TYR A 240 -25.29 -26.20 8.65
C TYR A 240 -24.36 -27.12 7.84
N THR A 241 -24.10 -26.85 6.54
CA THR A 241 -23.22 -27.70 5.70
C THR A 241 -21.75 -27.28 5.70
N GLY A 242 -21.42 -26.10 6.25
CA GLY A 242 -20.08 -25.53 6.21
C GLY A 242 -19.70 -24.88 4.87
N ALA A 243 -20.56 -24.95 3.85
CA ALA A 243 -20.33 -24.32 2.55
C ALA A 243 -20.44 -22.79 2.63
N ALA A 244 -19.54 -22.10 1.94
CA ALA A 244 -19.62 -20.65 1.74
C ALA A 244 -20.65 -20.35 0.64
N SER A 245 -21.63 -19.51 0.97
CA SER A 245 -22.65 -19.06 0.03
C SER A 245 -22.68 -17.53 -0.04
N PHE A 246 -22.89 -17.01 -1.25
CA PHE A 246 -22.99 -15.58 -1.53
C PHE A 246 -24.07 -15.31 -2.57
N SER A 247 -24.75 -14.17 -2.46
CA SER A 247 -25.78 -13.75 -3.42
C SER A 247 -25.71 -12.25 -3.62
N MET A 248 -25.49 -11.84 -4.87
CA MET A 248 -25.38 -10.45 -5.28
C MET A 248 -26.50 -10.10 -6.28
N PRO A 249 -27.53 -9.34 -5.87
CA PRO A 249 -28.57 -8.90 -6.78
C PRO A 249 -28.01 -7.85 -7.74
N ILE A 250 -28.28 -8.02 -9.03
CA ILE A 250 -27.92 -7.09 -10.10
C ILE A 250 -29.13 -6.22 -10.40
N LYS A 251 -28.98 -4.92 -10.15
CA LYS A 251 -30.00 -3.92 -10.49
C LYS A 251 -30.05 -3.76 -12.01
N VAL A 252 -31.15 -4.18 -12.61
CA VAL A 252 -31.45 -3.92 -14.03
C VAL A 252 -32.41 -2.75 -14.17
N PRO A 253 -32.27 -1.90 -15.19
CA PRO A 253 -33.21 -0.82 -15.46
C PRO A 253 -34.61 -1.37 -15.82
N PRO A 254 -35.71 -0.64 -15.54
CA PRO A 254 -37.04 -1.03 -15.99
C PRO A 254 -37.12 -1.05 -17.52
N GLY A 255 -37.53 -2.18 -18.09
CA GLY A 255 -37.77 -2.34 -19.52
C GLY A 255 -39.11 -1.76 -19.99
N PRO A 256 -39.32 -1.60 -21.31
CA PRO A 256 -40.61 -1.20 -21.88
C PRO A 256 -41.75 -2.09 -21.38
N GLY A 257 -42.87 -1.48 -20.95
CA GLY A 257 -44.03 -2.21 -20.41
C GLY A 257 -43.89 -2.67 -18.96
N GLY A 258 -42.90 -2.18 -18.21
CA GLY A 258 -42.72 -2.54 -16.78
C GLY A 258 -41.99 -3.87 -16.57
N PHE A 259 -41.45 -4.46 -17.64
CA PHE A 259 -40.67 -5.68 -17.55
C PHE A 259 -39.30 -5.39 -16.91
N GLN A 260 -39.11 -5.82 -15.67
CA GLN A 260 -37.86 -5.69 -14.93
C GLN A 260 -37.45 -7.08 -14.40
N PRO A 261 -36.53 -7.80 -15.06
CA PRO A 261 -36.13 -9.14 -14.60
C PRO A 261 -35.33 -9.04 -13.30
N SER A 262 -35.60 -9.92 -12.35
CA SER A 262 -34.75 -10.05 -11.16
C SER A 262 -33.52 -10.85 -11.53
N LEU A 263 -32.36 -10.21 -11.56
CA LEU A 263 -31.09 -10.88 -11.82
C LEU A 263 -30.26 -10.96 -10.54
N SER A 264 -29.74 -12.14 -10.23
CA SER A 264 -28.80 -12.35 -9.12
C SER A 264 -27.65 -13.24 -9.55
N LEU A 265 -26.45 -12.88 -9.10
CA LEU A 265 -25.26 -13.71 -9.19
C LEU A 265 -25.08 -14.43 -7.84
N SER A 266 -25.12 -15.76 -7.86
CA SER A 266 -25.06 -16.60 -6.67
C SER A 266 -23.79 -17.46 -6.68
N TYR A 267 -23.18 -17.68 -5.52
CA TYR A 267 -22.01 -18.55 -5.34
C TYR A 267 -22.28 -19.62 -4.30
N ASN A 268 -21.78 -20.84 -4.55
CA ASN A 268 -21.74 -21.92 -3.59
C ASN A 268 -20.42 -22.70 -3.71
N SER A 269 -19.60 -22.66 -2.66
CA SER A 269 -18.29 -23.35 -2.64
C SER A 269 -18.43 -24.87 -2.74
N GLN A 270 -19.53 -25.46 -2.27
CA GLN A 270 -19.73 -26.91 -2.29
C GLN A 270 -19.76 -27.47 -3.72
N ILE A 271 -20.15 -26.67 -4.71
CA ILE A 271 -20.09 -27.04 -6.13
C ILE A 271 -18.64 -27.18 -6.58
N VAL A 272 -17.76 -26.30 -6.11
CA VAL A 272 -16.32 -26.35 -6.40
C VAL A 272 -15.69 -27.53 -5.66
N ASP A 273 -16.02 -27.70 -4.38
CA ASP A 273 -15.45 -28.74 -3.51
C ASP A 273 -15.82 -30.16 -3.96
N THR A 274 -16.94 -30.32 -4.67
CA THR A 274 -17.42 -31.61 -5.19
C THR A 274 -17.22 -31.78 -6.69
N ALA A 275 -16.57 -30.82 -7.35
CA ALA A 275 -16.32 -30.88 -8.78
C ALA A 275 -15.39 -32.04 -9.16
N THR A 276 -15.73 -32.71 -10.25
CA THR A 276 -14.92 -33.73 -10.92
C THR A 276 -14.46 -33.22 -12.29
N THR A 277 -13.65 -34.00 -13.01
CA THR A 277 -13.25 -33.69 -14.39
C THR A 277 -14.40 -33.57 -15.38
N ASP A 278 -15.58 -34.10 -15.02
CA ASP A 278 -16.79 -34.06 -15.84
C ASP A 278 -17.77 -32.97 -15.39
N THR A 279 -17.40 -32.18 -14.37
CA THR A 279 -18.24 -31.10 -13.87
C THR A 279 -18.09 -29.87 -14.76
N GLN A 280 -19.18 -29.52 -15.46
CA GLN A 280 -19.26 -28.32 -16.28
C GLN A 280 -19.48 -27.09 -15.39
N ALA A 281 -18.56 -26.12 -15.48
CA ALA A 281 -18.76 -24.81 -14.86
C ALA A 281 -19.92 -24.07 -15.54
N SER A 282 -20.61 -23.25 -14.76
CA SER A 282 -21.52 -22.24 -15.31
C SER A 282 -20.74 -21.28 -16.21
N TRP A 283 -21.46 -20.61 -17.10
CA TRP A 283 -20.90 -19.58 -17.99
C TRP A 283 -20.35 -18.36 -17.24
N VAL A 284 -20.76 -18.14 -15.99
CA VAL A 284 -20.19 -17.12 -15.08
C VAL A 284 -19.10 -17.66 -14.16
N GLY A 285 -18.67 -18.91 -14.34
CA GLY A 285 -17.56 -19.51 -13.58
C GLY A 285 -17.99 -20.71 -12.73
N MET A 286 -17.00 -21.49 -12.27
CA MET A 286 -17.22 -22.63 -11.40
C MET A 286 -17.70 -22.17 -10.02
N GLY A 287 -18.74 -22.83 -9.49
CA GLY A 287 -19.36 -22.44 -8.22
C GLY A 287 -20.25 -21.20 -8.29
N TRP A 288 -20.28 -20.49 -9.42
CA TRP A 288 -21.11 -19.33 -9.66
C TRP A 288 -22.32 -19.69 -10.53
N SER A 289 -23.48 -19.11 -10.27
CA SER A 289 -24.66 -19.19 -11.13
C SER A 289 -25.28 -17.82 -11.33
N LEU A 290 -25.74 -17.54 -12.55
CA LEU A 290 -26.45 -16.32 -12.87
C LEU A 290 -27.90 -16.66 -13.24
N ASP A 291 -28.83 -16.27 -12.38
CA ASP A 291 -30.26 -16.63 -12.47
C ASP A 291 -31.04 -15.94 -13.61
N ALA A 292 -30.38 -15.48 -14.69
CA ALA A 292 -31.05 -14.91 -15.86
C ALA A 292 -30.72 -15.54 -17.22
N ALA A 293 -29.78 -16.47 -17.31
CA ALA A 293 -29.43 -16.99 -18.63
C ALA A 293 -30.43 -18.04 -19.12
N ALA A 294 -31.07 -17.74 -20.25
CA ALA A 294 -31.58 -18.78 -21.12
C ALA A 294 -30.39 -19.64 -21.57
N TYR A 295 -30.40 -20.94 -21.31
CA TYR A 295 -29.36 -21.83 -21.82
C TYR A 295 -29.97 -23.09 -22.44
N ILE A 296 -29.28 -23.58 -23.47
CA ILE A 296 -29.51 -24.90 -24.04
C ILE A 296 -28.40 -25.80 -23.55
N GLU A 297 -28.76 -26.88 -22.88
CA GLU A 297 -27.82 -27.90 -22.42
C GLU A 297 -27.87 -29.11 -23.35
N ARG A 298 -26.69 -29.66 -23.68
CA ARG A 298 -26.55 -30.90 -24.45
C ARG A 298 -26.12 -32.01 -23.51
N ASN A 299 -26.90 -33.09 -23.43
CA ASN A 299 -26.53 -34.32 -22.76
C ASN A 299 -26.10 -35.36 -23.80
N GLY A 300 -24.80 -35.66 -23.85
CA GLY A 300 -24.23 -36.66 -24.75
C GLY A 300 -24.02 -38.03 -24.12
N PHE A 301 -24.65 -38.32 -22.97
CA PHE A 301 -24.62 -39.62 -22.28
C PHE A 301 -23.21 -40.21 -22.04
N GLY A 302 -22.18 -39.37 -21.98
CA GLY A 302 -20.78 -39.79 -21.84
C GLY A 302 -20.17 -40.44 -23.10
N THR A 303 -20.83 -40.33 -24.26
CA THR A 303 -20.35 -40.87 -25.53
C THR A 303 -19.72 -39.77 -26.39
N LYS A 304 -18.88 -40.17 -27.36
CA LYS A 304 -18.31 -39.27 -28.39
C LYS A 304 -19.14 -39.22 -29.67
N ILE A 305 -20.24 -39.96 -29.71
CA ILE A 305 -21.19 -39.97 -30.82
C ILE A 305 -22.17 -38.82 -30.57
N THR A 306 -22.69 -38.21 -31.63
CA THR A 306 -23.60 -37.06 -31.53
C THR A 306 -25.04 -37.40 -31.91
N ASP A 307 -25.26 -38.63 -32.40
CA ASP A 307 -26.57 -39.08 -32.90
C ASP A 307 -27.53 -39.45 -31.76
N ASP A 308 -27.02 -39.66 -30.55
CA ASP A 308 -27.76 -40.00 -29.32
C ASP A 308 -27.96 -38.81 -28.38
N ASP A 309 -27.48 -37.62 -28.76
CA ASP A 309 -27.56 -36.44 -27.92
C ASP A 309 -28.98 -35.98 -27.67
N THR A 310 -29.25 -35.60 -26.42
CA THR A 310 -30.48 -34.88 -26.06
C THR A 310 -30.18 -33.44 -25.69
N TYR A 311 -31.13 -32.56 -25.93
CA TYR A 311 -31.00 -31.13 -25.66
C TYR A 311 -32.13 -30.68 -24.74
N SER A 312 -31.87 -29.76 -23.82
CA SER A 312 -32.89 -29.15 -22.96
C SER A 312 -32.75 -27.63 -22.99
N LEU A 313 -33.87 -26.92 -22.86
CA LEU A 313 -33.90 -25.47 -22.74
C LEU A 313 -34.34 -25.08 -21.34
N THR A 314 -33.59 -24.20 -20.69
CA THR A 314 -34.01 -23.49 -19.48
C THR A 314 -34.06 -22.01 -19.80
N LEU A 315 -35.20 -21.36 -19.58
CA LEU A 315 -35.44 -19.93 -19.78
C LEU A 315 -36.24 -19.38 -18.59
N GLN A 316 -35.61 -18.56 -17.75
CA GLN A 316 -36.31 -17.86 -16.66
C GLN A 316 -37.11 -18.80 -15.73
N GLY A 317 -36.54 -19.97 -15.43
CA GLY A 317 -37.18 -21.00 -14.59
C GLY A 317 -38.24 -21.86 -15.30
N MET A 318 -38.58 -21.56 -16.56
CA MET A 318 -39.42 -22.40 -17.42
C MET A 318 -38.52 -23.19 -18.38
N GLY A 319 -38.79 -24.48 -18.57
CA GLY A 319 -37.92 -25.30 -19.40
C GLY A 319 -38.49 -26.67 -19.74
N GLY A 320 -37.82 -27.36 -20.65
CA GLY A 320 -38.22 -28.69 -21.09
C GLY A 320 -37.22 -29.28 -22.09
N THR A 321 -37.34 -30.60 -22.31
CA THR A 321 -36.57 -31.31 -23.32
C THR A 321 -36.89 -30.77 -24.71
N LEU A 322 -35.87 -30.59 -25.55
CA LEU A 322 -36.01 -30.21 -26.95
C LEU A 322 -36.00 -31.46 -27.83
N TRP A 323 -36.94 -31.53 -28.77
CA TRP A 323 -37.05 -32.60 -29.77
C TRP A 323 -36.96 -32.02 -31.18
N LEU A 324 -36.19 -32.68 -32.06
CA LEU A 324 -36.14 -32.31 -33.47
C LEU A 324 -37.42 -32.80 -34.18
N GLY A 325 -38.25 -31.86 -34.61
CA GLY A 325 -39.46 -32.12 -35.38
C GLY A 325 -39.18 -32.53 -36.82
N ALA A 326 -40.18 -33.15 -37.46
CA ALA A 326 -40.11 -33.54 -38.88
C ALA A 326 -39.98 -32.35 -39.85
N ASP A 327 -40.20 -31.13 -39.37
CA ASP A 327 -39.98 -29.87 -40.07
C ASP A 327 -38.52 -29.36 -39.99
N GLY A 328 -37.64 -30.12 -39.32
CA GLY A 328 -36.22 -29.79 -39.15
C GLY A 328 -35.95 -28.72 -38.09
N ARG A 329 -36.90 -28.46 -37.18
CA ARG A 329 -36.75 -27.48 -36.08
C ARG A 329 -36.86 -28.15 -34.72
N TYR A 330 -36.21 -27.58 -33.70
CA TYR A 330 -36.32 -28.05 -32.32
C TYR A 330 -37.56 -27.46 -31.64
N HIS A 331 -38.36 -28.33 -31.02
CA HIS A 331 -39.61 -28.03 -30.32
C HIS A 331 -39.49 -28.46 -28.85
N LEU A 332 -40.19 -27.78 -27.93
CA LEU A 332 -40.23 -28.23 -26.53
C LEU A 332 -41.11 -29.48 -26.41
N GLU A 333 -40.79 -30.37 -25.48
CA GLU A 333 -41.58 -31.60 -25.23
C GLU A 333 -43.04 -31.29 -24.87
N ASN A 334 -43.28 -30.15 -24.22
CA ASN A 334 -44.60 -29.68 -23.86
C ASN A 334 -44.86 -28.29 -24.45
N GLU A 335 -45.35 -28.27 -25.69
CA GLU A 335 -45.78 -27.05 -26.37
C GLU A 335 -47.24 -26.78 -26.04
N ASN A 336 -47.51 -25.82 -25.16
CA ASN A 336 -48.87 -25.48 -24.81
C ASN A 336 -49.49 -24.57 -25.89
N PHE A 337 -50.01 -25.19 -26.96
CA PHE A 337 -50.70 -24.53 -28.09
C PHE A 337 -52.16 -24.16 -27.75
N ALA A 338 -52.42 -23.55 -26.61
CA ALA A 338 -53.80 -23.25 -26.18
C ALA A 338 -54.58 -22.53 -27.29
N LYS A 339 -55.64 -23.17 -27.80
CA LYS A 339 -56.45 -22.65 -28.90
C LYS A 339 -57.77 -22.12 -28.36
N ILE A 340 -57.70 -20.85 -27.99
CA ILE A 340 -58.81 -20.11 -27.43
C ILE A 340 -59.87 -19.89 -28.51
N THR A 341 -61.12 -20.28 -28.22
CA THR A 341 -62.28 -20.07 -29.10
C THR A 341 -63.43 -19.41 -28.33
N TYR A 342 -64.07 -18.44 -28.98
CA TYR A 342 -65.19 -17.67 -28.43
C TYR A 342 -66.52 -18.24 -28.94
N ASN A 343 -67.44 -18.55 -28.02
CA ASN A 343 -68.79 -18.97 -28.36
C ASN A 343 -69.77 -17.80 -28.16
N ALA A 344 -70.20 -17.19 -29.28
CA ALA A 344 -71.10 -16.04 -29.28
C ALA A 344 -72.53 -16.36 -28.80
N ALA A 345 -72.96 -17.62 -28.79
CA ALA A 345 -74.30 -18.00 -28.34
C ALA A 345 -74.43 -18.03 -26.81
N THR A 346 -73.33 -18.30 -26.11
CA THR A 346 -73.26 -18.36 -24.65
C THR A 346 -72.45 -17.23 -24.04
N ASP A 347 -71.98 -16.30 -24.88
CA ASP A 347 -71.08 -15.20 -24.54
C ASP A 347 -69.92 -15.61 -23.62
N ALA A 348 -69.19 -16.66 -24.01
CA ALA A 348 -68.13 -17.22 -23.18
C ALA A 348 -66.90 -17.63 -23.98
N TRP A 349 -65.74 -17.47 -23.36
CA TRP A 349 -64.45 -17.91 -23.87
C TRP A 349 -64.14 -19.32 -23.37
N LYS A 350 -63.68 -20.20 -24.27
CA LYS A 350 -63.12 -21.50 -23.93
C LYS A 350 -61.68 -21.56 -24.40
N VAL A 351 -60.77 -21.79 -23.45
CA VAL A 351 -59.32 -21.96 -23.68
C VAL A 351 -59.02 -23.38 -24.12
#